data_AF-A0A4U2ERW4-F1
#
_entry.id   AF-A0A4U2ERW4-F1
#
_cell.length_a   1.000
_cell.length_b   1.000
_cell.length_c   1.000
_cell.angle_alpha   90.00
_cell.angle_beta   90.00
_cell.angle_gamma   90.00
#
_symmetry.space_group_name_H-M   'P 1'
#
loop_
_entity.id
_entity.type
_entity.pdbx_description
1 polymer ?
#
loop_
_entity_poly.entity_id
_entity_poly.type
_entity_poly.pdbx_seq_one_letter_code
_entity_poly.pdbx_strand_id
1 'polypeptide(L)' 'MRIALTTLVVSIALVAGCSNQGISTMNHYSQSQLVAQQTQAPVAKKVPHAMTIHGDTRIDDYYWMRDDARQEPEILQQL' A
#
# COMPACT_ATOMS: atom_id res chain seq x y z
N MET A 1 11.60 66.17 1.32
CA MET A 1 10.54 65.27 0.80
C MET A 1 11.03 64.28 -0.28
N ARG A 2 12.27 63.78 -0.25
CA ARG A 2 12.78 62.82 -1.26
C ARG A 2 13.35 61.52 -0.69
N ILE A 3 13.50 61.41 0.62
CA ILE A 3 14.12 60.24 1.28
C ILE A 3 13.05 59.24 1.77
N ALA A 4 11.78 59.63 1.86
CA ALA A 4 10.67 58.75 2.24
C ALA A 4 10.13 57.89 1.08
N LEU A 5 10.56 58.14 -0.17
CA LEU A 5 10.03 57.45 -1.35
C LEU A 5 10.82 56.19 -1.72
N THR A 6 12.06 56.07 -1.27
CA THR A 6 12.95 54.93 -1.60
C THR A 6 12.78 53.75 -0.64
N THR A 7 12.21 53.95 0.55
CA THR A 7 11.95 52.87 1.52
C THR A 7 10.71 52.04 1.20
N LEU A 8 9.80 52.54 0.34
CA LEU A 8 8.59 51.80 -0.06
C LEU A 8 8.89 50.63 -1.02
N VAL A 9 9.99 50.69 -1.76
CA VAL A 9 10.30 49.70 -2.82
C VAL A 9 11.05 48.47 -2.27
N VAL A 10 11.75 48.61 -1.14
CA VAL A 10 12.51 47.50 -0.52
C VAL A 10 11.59 46.47 0.14
N SER A 11 10.39 46.87 0.58
CA SER A 11 9.44 45.98 1.26
C SER A 11 8.69 45.02 0.33
N ILE A 12 8.64 45.29 -0.98
CA ILE A 12 7.88 44.45 -1.94
C ILE A 12 8.70 43.22 -2.39
N ALA A 13 10.03 43.25 -2.26
CA ALA A 13 10.90 42.14 -2.70
C ALA A 13 10.91 40.92 -1.76
N LEU A 14 10.44 41.05 -0.51
CA LEU A 14 10.45 39.95 0.47
C LEU A 14 9.20 39.06 0.44
N VAL A 15 8.15 39.44 -0.29
CA VAL A 15 6.87 38.68 -0.32
C VAL A 15 6.83 37.58 -1.40
N ALA A 16 7.81 37.54 -2.32
CA ALA A 16 7.89 36.49 -3.34
C ALA A 16 8.67 35.22 -2.91
N GLY A 17 9.01 35.09 -1.62
CA GLY A 17 9.88 34.03 -1.09
C GLY A 17 9.22 32.67 -0.83
N CYS A 18 7.89 32.54 -0.93
CA CYS A 18 7.20 31.26 -0.72
C CYS A 18 6.23 30.97 -1.87
N SER A 19 6.78 30.71 -3.06
CA SER A 19 6.04 29.89 -4.01
C SER A 19 6.18 28.43 -3.56
N ASN A 20 5.12 27.90 -2.93
CA ASN A 20 4.94 26.45 -2.84
C ASN A 20 4.72 25.94 -4.27
N GLN A 21 5.81 25.73 -5.00
CA GLN A 21 5.81 24.79 -6.11
C GLN A 21 5.46 23.47 -5.46
N GLY A 22 4.20 23.04 -5.59
CA GLY A 22 3.75 21.75 -5.10
C GLY A 22 4.75 20.73 -5.61
N ILE A 23 5.53 20.16 -4.70
CA ILE A 23 6.47 19.10 -5.01
C ILE A 23 5.58 17.98 -5.51
N SER A 24 5.51 17.84 -6.84
CA SER A 24 4.99 16.63 -7.44
C SER A 24 5.97 15.56 -7.01
N THR A 25 5.62 14.83 -5.95
CA THR A 25 6.29 13.60 -5.56
C THR A 25 6.08 12.64 -6.73
N MET A 26 7.01 12.72 -7.69
CA MET A 26 7.19 11.69 -8.70
C MET A 26 7.57 10.45 -7.90
N ASN A 27 6.57 9.65 -7.56
CA ASN A 27 6.78 8.28 -7.10
C ASN A 27 7.50 7.60 -8.25
N HIS A 28 8.83 7.58 -8.19
CA HIS A 28 9.65 6.66 -8.95
C HIS A 28 9.35 5.28 -8.38
N TYR A 29 8.21 4.70 -8.79
CA TYR A 29 7.90 3.32 -8.53
C TYR A 29 9.07 2.52 -9.08
N SER A 30 9.75 1.81 -8.19
CA SER A 30 10.77 0.88 -8.64
C SER A 30 10.10 -0.14 -9.56
N GLN A 31 10.86 -0.68 -10.50
CA GLN A 31 10.35 -1.67 -11.45
C GLN A 31 9.66 -2.85 -10.74
N SER A 32 10.06 -3.18 -9.50
CA SER A 32 9.41 -4.19 -8.66
C SER A 32 7.99 -3.81 -8.20
N GLN A 33 7.72 -2.53 -7.95
CA GLN A 33 6.38 -2.05 -7.57
C GLN A 33 5.40 -2.08 -8.74
N LEU A 34 5.89 -1.85 -9.97
CA LEU A 34 5.05 -1.94 -11.17
C LEU A 34 4.68 -3.39 -11.51
N VAL A 35 5.58 -4.34 -11.29
CA VAL A 35 5.30 -5.78 -11.48
C VAL A 35 4.29 -6.27 -10.44
N ALA A 36 4.44 -5.89 -9.16
CA ALA A 36 3.49 -6.26 -8.11
C ALA A 36 2.08 -5.71 -8.36
N GLN A 37 1.96 -4.55 -9.01
CA GLN A 37 0.66 -3.96 -9.40
C GLN A 37 -0.02 -4.74 -10.55
N GLN A 38 0.76 -5.43 -11.40
CA GLN A 38 0.28 -6.12 -12.59
C GLN A 38 0.04 -7.62 -12.41
N THR A 39 0.60 -8.24 -11.36
CA THR A 39 0.39 -9.65 -11.06
C THR A 39 -0.72 -9.83 -10.02
N GLN A 40 -1.81 -10.50 -10.40
CA GLN A 40 -2.85 -10.89 -9.44
C GLN A 40 -2.33 -12.04 -8.56
N ALA A 41 -2.50 -11.92 -7.24
CA ALA A 41 -2.17 -13.00 -6.32
C ALA A 41 -3.08 -14.21 -6.55
N PRO A 42 -2.55 -15.44 -6.45
CA PRO A 42 -3.39 -16.64 -6.50
C PRO A 42 -4.37 -16.63 -5.33
N VAL A 43 -5.62 -17.01 -5.59
CA VAL A 43 -6.68 -17.10 -4.59
C VAL A 43 -7.01 -18.57 -4.37
N ALA A 44 -6.80 -19.06 -3.15
CA ALA A 44 -7.10 -20.44 -2.78
C ALA A 44 -8.61 -20.71 -2.81
N LYS A 45 -8.99 -21.95 -3.16
CA LYS A 45 -10.39 -22.39 -3.05
C LYS A 45 -10.86 -22.36 -1.60
N LYS A 46 -12.15 -22.07 -1.41
CA LYS A 46 -12.81 -22.14 -0.10
C LYS A 46 -13.56 -23.47 0.02
N VAL A 47 -13.22 -24.24 1.05
CA VAL A 47 -13.86 -25.52 1.38
C VAL A 47 -14.27 -25.44 2.86
N PRO A 48 -15.56 -25.17 3.16
CA PRO A 48 -16.03 -24.99 4.53
C PRO A 48 -15.74 -26.22 5.40
N HIS A 49 -14.96 -26.04 6.46
CA HIS A 49 -14.73 -27.05 7.49
C HIS A 49 -15.19 -26.53 8.85
N ALA A 50 -16.17 -27.20 9.46
CA ALA A 50 -16.70 -26.82 10.76
C ALA A 50 -15.85 -27.39 11.89
N MET A 51 -15.49 -26.55 12.86
CA MET A 51 -14.77 -26.96 14.07
C MET A 51 -15.48 -26.42 15.31
N THR A 52 -15.78 -27.30 16.25
CA THR A 52 -16.40 -26.94 17.54
C THR A 52 -15.39 -27.08 18.67
N ILE A 53 -15.12 -25.98 19.39
CA ILE A 53 -14.17 -25.94 20.51
C ILE A 53 -14.83 -25.14 21.64
N HIS A 54 -14.84 -25.72 22.85
CA HIS A 54 -15.50 -25.12 24.04
C HIS A 54 -16.97 -24.73 23.84
N GLY A 55 -17.70 -25.45 22.98
CA GLY A 55 -19.10 -25.16 22.66
C GLY A 55 -19.31 -24.16 21.52
N ASP A 56 -18.24 -23.49 21.07
CA ASP A 56 -18.30 -22.54 19.96
C ASP A 56 -17.94 -23.22 18.64
N THR A 57 -18.75 -23.03 17.61
CA THR A 57 -18.50 -23.56 16.27
C THR A 57 -18.01 -22.46 15.33
N ARG A 58 -16.90 -22.72 14.66
CA ARG A 58 -16.31 -21.84 13.63
C ARG A 58 -16.21 -22.59 12.30
N ILE A 59 -16.26 -21.85 11.20
CA ILE A 59 -16.00 -22.37 9.86
C ILE A 59 -14.61 -21.91 9.43
N ASP A 60 -13.74 -22.87 9.13
CA ASP A 60 -12.45 -22.65 8.50
C ASP A 60 -12.55 -23.08 7.03
N ASP A 61 -12.60 -22.11 6.11
CA ASP A 61 -12.67 -22.36 4.66
C ASP A 61 -11.37 -22.96 4.09
N TYR A 62 -10.29 -22.99 4.87
CA TYR A 62 -8.93 -23.29 4.40
C TYR A 62 -8.26 -24.43 5.15
N TYR A 63 -9.01 -25.14 6.01
CA TYR A 63 -8.50 -26.30 6.74
C TYR A 63 -7.89 -27.37 5.80
N TRP A 64 -8.40 -27.46 4.57
CA TRP A 64 -7.90 -28.37 3.53
C TRP A 64 -6.45 -28.12 3.11
N MET A 65 -5.89 -26.93 3.36
CA MET A 65 -4.48 -26.64 3.06
C MET A 65 -3.50 -27.25 4.08
N ARG A 66 -4.03 -27.85 5.15
CA ARG A 66 -3.23 -28.57 6.13
C ARG A 66 -2.91 -29.97 5.61
N ASP A 67 -1.64 -30.18 5.29
CA ASP A 67 -1.07 -31.51 5.04
C ASP A 67 0.17 -31.72 5.90
N ASP A 68 0.01 -32.58 6.91
CA ASP A 68 1.06 -32.90 7.88
C ASP A 68 2.20 -33.72 7.24
N ALA A 69 1.93 -34.47 6.16
CA ALA A 69 2.92 -35.26 5.43
C ALA A 69 3.64 -34.47 4.33
N ARG A 70 3.12 -33.29 3.95
CA ARG A 70 3.67 -32.34 2.97
C ARG A 70 3.90 -32.95 1.58
N GLN A 71 2.98 -33.78 1.12
CA GLN A 71 3.04 -34.51 -0.14
C GLN A 71 1.84 -34.26 -1.05
N GLU A 72 0.77 -33.64 -0.56
CA GLU A 72 -0.47 -33.46 -1.30
C GLU A 72 -0.28 -32.51 -2.50
N PRO A 73 -0.41 -32.99 -3.75
CA PRO A 73 -0.09 -32.20 -4.94
C PRO A 73 -0.96 -30.96 -5.09
N GLU A 74 -2.22 -31.01 -4.66
CA GLU A 74 -3.16 -29.88 -4.74
C GLU A 74 -2.73 -28.74 -3.80
N ILE A 75 -2.20 -29.07 -2.62
CA ILE A 75 -1.72 -28.09 -1.64
C ILE A 75 -0.40 -27.52 -2.13
N LEU A 76 0.50 -28.36 -2.65
CA LEU A 76 1.79 -27.91 -3.19
C LEU A 76 1.65 -26.95 -4.38
N GLN A 77 0.60 -27.10 -5.20
CA GLN A 77 0.32 -26.18 -6.31
C GLN A 77 -0.18 -24.80 -5.84
N GLN A 78 -0.65 -24.69 -4.60
CA GLN A 78 -1.25 -23.46 -4.05
C GLN A 78 -0.24 -22.59 -3.29
N LEU A 79 0.94 -23.13 -2.97
CA LEU A 79 2.06 -22.45 -2.29
C LEU A 79 2.93 -21.65 -3.28
#